data_AF-A0A3M6TCU6-F1
#
_entry.id   AF-A0A3M6TCU6-F1
#
_cell.length_a   1.000
_cell.length_b   1.000
_cell.length_c   1.000
_cell.angle_alpha   90.00
_cell.angle_beta   90.00
_cell.angle_gamma   90.00
#
_symmetry.space_group_name_H-M   'P 1'
#
loop_
_entity.id
_entity.type
_entity.pdbx_description
1 polymer ?
#
loop_
_entity_poly.entity_id
_entity_poly.type
_entity_poly.pdbx_seq_one_letter_code
_entity_poly.pdbx_strand_id
1 'polypeptide(L)'
;WECDDYKYGAEYFGLSIGHSCEEIRNASSHLKDGEYWIALKKSGSLLKVYCDMTTDGGGWLLVSNVVVGNLSLLQFSEESSYHEISKCHNKSLLLTTDAMKELRTQLSFTQLRFHCRKNKGRTFHLTTAGNSSGEAVVQYFSGQTDANPKACGSFVRMNDDNSKLAADCNQWGDKQWGYPFKGKRRNLFVARVHGKYRWFLKGSSRWECDDLINNDTEHFGLSTGDFWRVFVR
;
A
#
# COMPACT_ATOMS: atom_id res chain seq x y z
N TRP A 1 11.04 -27.26 16.08
CA TRP A 1 10.02 -26.22 16.26
C TRP A 1 8.89 -26.56 15.33
N GLU A 2 8.03 -27.46 15.80
CA GLU A 2 6.84 -27.92 15.07
C GLU A 2 5.80 -26.80 15.04
N CYS A 3 5.12 -26.66 13.90
CA CYS A 3 3.90 -25.88 13.80
C CYS A 3 2.80 -26.70 14.46
N ASP A 4 2.46 -26.38 15.71
CA ASP A 4 1.27 -26.93 16.34
C ASP A 4 0.02 -26.41 15.63
N ASP A 5 -0.75 -27.39 15.18
CA ASP A 5 -2.07 -27.34 14.58
C ASP A 5 -3.09 -26.86 15.61
N TYR A 6 -3.21 -25.55 15.82
CA TYR A 6 -4.32 -25.01 16.61
C TYR A 6 -5.60 -24.94 15.78
N LYS A 7 -6.31 -26.08 15.80
CA LYS A 7 -7.77 -26.11 15.75
C LYS A 7 -8.35 -25.25 16.89
N TYR A 8 -8.71 -24.02 16.57
CA TYR A 8 -9.82 -23.30 17.21
C TYR A 8 -10.68 -22.80 16.05
N GLY A 9 -11.79 -23.45 15.73
CA GLY A 9 -12.94 -23.47 16.62
C GLY A 9 -13.71 -22.18 16.36
N ALA A 10 -14.62 -22.22 15.39
CA ALA A 10 -15.74 -21.29 15.39
C ALA A 10 -16.42 -21.40 16.77
N GLU A 11 -16.87 -20.26 17.32
CA GLU A 11 -17.50 -20.03 18.64
C GLU A 11 -16.54 -19.60 19.78
N TYR A 12 -16.68 -18.50 20.52
CA TYR A 12 -17.68 -17.42 20.57
C TYR A 12 -17.12 -16.28 21.46
N PHE A 13 -17.08 -15.07 20.91
CA PHE A 13 -17.46 -13.83 21.62
C PHE A 13 -18.05 -12.89 20.57
N GLY A 14 -19.26 -13.17 20.10
CA GLY A 14 -20.17 -12.24 19.39
C GLY A 14 -19.69 -11.45 18.17
N LEU A 15 -18.43 -11.52 17.73
CA LEU A 15 -17.95 -10.81 16.55
C LEU A 15 -18.15 -11.70 15.32
N SER A 16 -19.03 -11.26 14.43
CA SER A 16 -19.09 -11.73 13.06
C SER A 16 -17.68 -11.75 12.46
N ILE A 17 -17.31 -12.79 11.72
CA ILE A 17 -16.14 -12.74 10.84
C ILE A 17 -16.38 -11.57 9.89
N GLY A 18 -15.64 -10.48 10.09
CA GLY A 18 -15.81 -9.28 9.27
C GLY A 18 -15.40 -9.57 7.83
N HIS A 19 -16.04 -8.89 6.88
CA HIS A 19 -15.75 -9.05 5.47
C HIS A 19 -14.58 -8.17 5.00
N SER A 20 -14.07 -7.29 5.86
CA SER A 20 -12.91 -6.45 5.63
C SER A 20 -12.22 -6.10 6.96
N CYS A 21 -10.98 -5.60 6.91
CA CYS A 21 -10.33 -5.05 8.09
C CYS A 21 -11.13 -3.89 8.71
N GLU A 22 -11.81 -3.09 7.89
CA GLU A 22 -12.68 -2.00 8.34
C GLU A 22 -13.87 -2.49 9.15
N GLU A 23 -14.58 -3.52 8.67
CA GLU A 23 -15.71 -4.10 9.40
C GLU A 23 -15.27 -4.67 10.75
N ILE A 24 -14.13 -5.38 10.77
CA ILE A 24 -13.52 -5.88 12.01
C ILE A 24 -13.18 -4.72 12.96
N ARG A 25 -12.58 -3.65 12.44
CA ARG A 25 -12.19 -2.47 13.22
C ARG A 25 -13.39 -1.70 13.78
N ASN A 26 -14.51 -1.66 13.06
CA ASN A 26 -15.73 -1.02 13.51
C ASN A 26 -16.46 -1.82 14.59
N ALA A 27 -16.29 -3.15 14.59
CA ALA A 27 -16.84 -4.01 15.63
C ALA A 27 -16.12 -3.87 16.98
N SER A 28 -14.82 -3.51 16.99
CA SER A 28 -14.09 -3.24 18.24
C SER A 28 -12.91 -2.28 18.04
N SER A 29 -12.87 -1.23 18.86
CA SER A 29 -11.82 -0.20 18.83
C SER A 29 -10.54 -0.56 19.59
N HIS A 30 -10.54 -1.68 20.33
CA HIS A 30 -9.39 -2.14 21.12
C HIS A 30 -8.49 -3.12 20.35
N LEU A 31 -8.82 -3.41 19.09
CA LEU A 31 -8.05 -4.32 18.25
C LEU A 31 -6.69 -3.73 17.90
N LYS A 32 -5.69 -4.60 17.79
CA LYS A 32 -4.30 -4.25 17.52
C LYS A 32 -3.96 -4.58 16.07
N ASP A 33 -2.89 -4.01 15.56
CA ASP A 33 -2.37 -4.40 14.26
C ASP A 33 -1.97 -5.89 14.29
N GLY A 34 -2.30 -6.63 13.24
CA GLY A 34 -2.06 -8.08 13.24
C GLY A 34 -2.74 -8.83 12.11
N GLU A 35 -2.65 -10.15 12.19
CA GLU A 35 -3.33 -11.03 11.25
C GLU A 35 -4.77 -11.32 11.66
N TYR A 36 -5.67 -11.25 10.70
CA TYR A 36 -7.10 -11.50 10.87
C TYR A 36 -7.62 -12.37 9.74
N TRP A 37 -8.66 -13.14 10.00
CA TRP A 37 -9.42 -13.82 8.96
C TRP A 37 -10.57 -12.92 8.50
N ILE A 38 -10.70 -12.74 7.19
CA ILE A 38 -11.85 -12.08 6.57
C ILE A 38 -12.62 -13.06 5.68
N ALA A 39 -13.94 -12.89 5.62
CA ALA A 39 -14.80 -13.63 4.70
C ALA A 39 -15.03 -12.80 3.43
N LEU A 40 -14.57 -13.27 2.28
CA LEU A 40 -14.75 -12.56 1.02
C LEU A 40 -16.22 -12.63 0.57
N LYS A 41 -16.86 -11.47 0.40
CA LYS A 41 -18.33 -11.37 0.21
C LYS A 41 -18.88 -12.20 -0.94
N LYS A 42 -18.14 -12.35 -2.04
CA LYS A 42 -18.65 -13.03 -3.25
C LYS A 42 -18.30 -14.51 -3.30
N SER A 43 -17.13 -14.92 -2.81
CA SER A 43 -16.72 -16.33 -2.83
C SER A 43 -17.14 -17.09 -1.57
N GLY A 44 -17.39 -16.40 -0.45
CA GLY A 44 -17.56 -17.01 0.86
C GLY A 44 -16.27 -17.64 1.42
N SER A 45 -15.14 -17.49 0.73
CA SER A 45 -13.87 -18.04 1.17
C SER A 45 -13.25 -17.18 2.26
N LEU A 46 -12.56 -17.86 3.19
CA LEU A 46 -11.78 -17.20 4.23
C LEU A 46 -10.39 -16.87 3.70
N LEU A 47 -9.94 -15.65 3.97
CA LEU A 47 -8.60 -15.19 3.65
C LEU A 47 -7.94 -14.61 4.90
N LYS A 48 -6.77 -15.12 5.24
CA LYS A 48 -5.95 -14.53 6.30
C LYS A 48 -5.27 -13.28 5.73
N VAL A 49 -5.36 -12.15 6.41
CA VAL A 49 -4.84 -10.87 5.96
C VAL A 49 -4.18 -10.13 7.12
N TYR A 50 -3.29 -9.19 6.82
CA TYR A 50 -2.76 -8.28 7.84
C TYR A 50 -3.55 -6.97 7.84
N CYS A 51 -4.09 -6.62 9.01
CA CYS A 51 -4.84 -5.39 9.23
C CYS A 51 -4.03 -4.44 10.12
N ASP A 52 -3.90 -3.19 9.69
CA ASP A 52 -3.54 -2.06 10.53
C ASP A 52 -4.83 -1.48 11.12
N MET A 53 -4.97 -1.63 12.43
CA MET A 53 -6.15 -1.29 13.23
C MET A 53 -5.97 0.04 13.97
N THR A 54 -4.79 0.66 13.88
CA THR A 54 -4.42 1.80 14.72
C THR A 54 -4.29 3.11 13.93
N THR A 55 -3.72 3.06 12.74
CA THR A 55 -3.37 4.25 11.97
C THR A 55 -4.58 4.84 11.25
N ASP A 56 -4.81 6.15 11.38
CA ASP A 56 -5.93 6.88 10.74
C ASP A 56 -7.30 6.22 10.99
N GLY A 57 -7.59 5.86 12.25
CA GLY A 57 -8.82 5.17 12.61
C GLY A 57 -8.80 3.65 12.38
N GLY A 58 -7.75 3.12 11.74
CA GLY A 58 -7.58 1.70 11.50
C GLY A 58 -8.43 1.15 10.36
N GLY A 59 -8.51 -0.18 10.30
CA GLY A 59 -9.29 -0.89 9.28
C GLY A 59 -8.57 -1.05 7.93
N TRP A 60 -7.26 -0.80 7.90
CA TRP A 60 -6.47 -0.83 6.68
C TRP A 60 -5.95 -2.25 6.41
N LEU A 61 -6.27 -2.81 5.25
CA LEU A 61 -5.73 -4.09 4.81
C LEU A 61 -4.42 -3.87 4.05
N LEU A 62 -3.34 -4.56 4.45
CA LEU A 62 -2.05 -4.53 3.76
C LEU A 62 -2.10 -5.35 2.45
N VAL A 63 -2.08 -4.66 1.31
CA VAL A 63 -2.15 -5.31 -0.01
C VAL A 63 -0.80 -5.43 -0.69
N SER A 64 0.19 -4.64 -0.30
CA SER A 64 1.55 -4.75 -0.85
C SER A 64 2.54 -4.33 0.20
N ASN A 65 3.64 -5.06 0.30
CA ASN A 65 4.64 -4.88 1.35
C ASN A 65 6.01 -5.21 0.75
N VAL A 66 6.87 -4.22 0.62
CA VAL A 66 8.28 -4.43 0.26
C VAL A 66 9.10 -3.87 1.39
N VAL A 67 9.87 -4.72 2.06
CA VAL A 67 10.76 -4.33 3.15
C VAL A 67 12.20 -4.63 2.75
N VAL A 68 13.08 -3.66 2.97
CA VAL A 68 14.51 -3.80 2.74
C VAL A 68 15.12 -4.64 3.87
N GLY A 69 15.40 -5.90 3.59
CA GLY A 69 16.15 -6.78 4.49
C GLY A 69 17.65 -6.67 4.24
N ASN A 70 18.20 -7.67 3.54
CA ASN A 70 19.58 -7.68 3.07
C ASN A 70 19.69 -6.97 1.71
N LEU A 71 20.49 -5.91 1.65
CA LEU A 71 20.71 -5.09 0.44
C LEU A 71 21.21 -5.89 -0.78
N SER A 72 21.92 -7.01 -0.56
CA SER A 72 22.48 -7.85 -1.62
C SER A 72 21.51 -8.88 -2.20
N LEU A 73 20.36 -9.11 -1.56
CA LEU A 73 19.36 -10.13 -1.94
C LEU A 73 17.94 -9.54 -2.05
N LEU A 74 17.86 -8.23 -2.27
CA LEU A 74 16.62 -7.49 -2.33
C LEU A 74 15.80 -7.90 -3.56
N GLN A 75 14.89 -8.85 -3.33
CA GLN A 75 13.95 -9.35 -4.33
C GLN A 75 12.53 -9.26 -3.77
N PHE A 76 11.62 -8.76 -4.59
CA PHE A 76 10.19 -8.80 -4.32
C PHE A 76 9.50 -9.50 -5.49
N SER A 77 8.39 -10.17 -5.22
CA SER A 77 7.56 -10.76 -6.27
C SER A 77 6.47 -9.79 -6.70
N GLU A 78 6.18 -9.78 -7.99
CA GLU A 78 5.00 -9.13 -8.54
C GLU A 78 3.90 -10.19 -8.66
N GLU A 79 2.83 -10.04 -7.90
CA GLU A 79 1.78 -11.06 -7.79
C GLU A 79 0.53 -10.62 -8.57
N SER A 80 0.04 -11.51 -9.44
CA SER A 80 -1.17 -11.30 -10.23
C SER A 80 -2.45 -11.85 -9.59
N SER A 81 -2.33 -12.56 -8.47
CA SER A 81 -3.45 -13.04 -7.67
C SER A 81 -3.50 -12.28 -6.35
N TYR A 82 -4.69 -11.80 -5.98
CA TYR A 82 -4.88 -11.16 -4.68
C TYR A 82 -4.74 -12.14 -3.51
N HIS A 83 -4.85 -13.46 -3.73
CA HIS A 83 -4.70 -14.46 -2.67
C HIS A 83 -3.32 -14.44 -2.00
N GLU A 84 -2.30 -13.92 -2.70
CA GLU A 84 -0.94 -13.78 -2.19
C GLU A 84 -0.85 -12.77 -1.04
N ILE A 85 -1.87 -11.92 -0.80
CA ILE A 85 -1.90 -11.04 0.38
C ILE A 85 -1.91 -11.80 1.71
N SER A 86 -2.29 -13.07 1.70
CA SER A 86 -2.15 -13.96 2.87
C SER A 86 -0.70 -14.13 3.33
N LYS A 87 0.28 -13.85 2.46
CA LYS A 87 1.71 -13.93 2.73
C LYS A 87 2.36 -12.57 2.90
N CYS A 88 1.64 -11.46 2.69
CA CYS A 88 2.18 -10.09 2.64
C CYS A 88 3.04 -9.70 3.85
N HIS A 89 2.66 -10.11 5.06
CA HIS A 89 3.38 -9.70 6.26
C HIS A 89 4.75 -10.39 6.42
N ASN A 90 4.95 -11.54 5.76
CA ASN A 90 6.18 -12.35 5.85
C ASN A 90 7.04 -12.32 4.57
N LYS A 91 6.52 -11.76 3.47
CA LYS A 91 7.20 -11.76 2.17
C LYS A 91 7.14 -10.37 1.53
N SER A 92 8.24 -9.97 0.91
CA SER A 92 8.27 -8.78 0.05
C SER A 92 7.50 -9.05 -1.25
N LEU A 93 6.33 -8.43 -1.41
CA LEU A 93 5.46 -8.59 -2.59
C LEU A 93 4.76 -7.29 -2.98
N LEU A 94 4.46 -7.16 -4.27
CA LEU A 94 3.64 -6.11 -4.85
C LEU A 94 2.50 -6.72 -5.66
N LEU A 95 1.26 -6.32 -5.40
CA LEU A 95 0.15 -6.67 -6.26
C LEU A 95 0.19 -5.88 -7.57
N THR A 96 -0.12 -6.58 -8.65
CA THR A 96 -0.43 -5.96 -9.95
C THR A 96 -1.82 -5.33 -9.94
N THR A 97 -2.10 -4.50 -10.95
CA THR A 97 -3.45 -3.90 -11.11
C THR A 97 -4.53 -4.94 -11.35
N ASP A 98 -4.21 -6.10 -11.95
CA ASP A 98 -5.17 -7.17 -12.20
C ASP A 98 -5.62 -7.78 -10.86
N ALA A 99 -4.67 -8.07 -9.98
CA ALA A 99 -4.95 -8.55 -8.62
C ALA A 99 -5.76 -7.51 -7.82
N MET A 100 -5.38 -6.24 -7.89
CA MET A 100 -6.11 -5.15 -7.22
C MET A 100 -7.54 -4.98 -7.76
N LYS A 101 -7.73 -5.17 -9.07
CA LYS A 101 -9.05 -5.12 -9.73
C LYS A 101 -9.95 -6.23 -9.20
N GLU A 102 -9.44 -7.46 -9.17
CA GLU A 102 -10.16 -8.62 -8.65
C GLU A 102 -10.47 -8.45 -7.16
N LEU A 103 -9.49 -8.04 -6.35
CA LEU A 103 -9.66 -7.78 -4.92
C LEU A 103 -10.76 -6.74 -4.66
N ARG A 104 -10.80 -5.66 -5.46
CA ARG A 104 -11.83 -4.63 -5.31
C ARG A 104 -13.22 -5.18 -5.59
N THR A 105 -13.36 -6.19 -6.44
CA THR A 105 -14.66 -6.85 -6.63
C THR A 105 -15.12 -7.65 -5.41
N GLN A 106 -14.20 -8.08 -4.53
CA GLN A 106 -14.48 -8.87 -3.33
C GLN A 106 -14.75 -7.99 -2.10
N LEU A 107 -13.97 -6.92 -1.94
CA LEU A 107 -13.98 -6.07 -0.73
C LEU A 107 -14.66 -4.72 -0.92
N SER A 108 -14.80 -4.24 -2.16
CA SER A 108 -15.39 -2.92 -2.48
C SER A 108 -14.72 -1.73 -1.78
N PHE A 109 -13.41 -1.82 -1.52
CA PHE A 109 -12.64 -0.73 -0.88
C PHE A 109 -12.74 0.59 -1.68
N THR A 110 -12.65 1.70 -0.96
CA THR A 110 -12.86 3.07 -1.48
C THR A 110 -11.70 4.01 -1.21
N GLN A 111 -10.72 3.58 -0.42
CA GLN A 111 -9.51 4.34 -0.15
C GLN A 111 -8.25 3.50 -0.36
N LEU A 112 -7.19 4.19 -0.75
CA LEU A 112 -5.82 3.66 -0.75
C LEU A 112 -4.97 4.47 0.22
N ARG A 113 -4.01 3.79 0.84
CA ARG A 113 -2.96 4.43 1.63
C ARG A 113 -1.60 3.97 1.13
N PHE A 114 -0.78 4.93 0.75
CA PHE A 114 0.59 4.71 0.31
C PHE A 114 1.50 5.12 1.43
N HIS A 115 2.28 4.18 1.97
CA HIS A 115 3.18 4.44 3.07
C HIS A 115 4.55 3.89 2.73
N CYS A 116 5.49 4.78 2.56
CA CYS A 116 6.86 4.42 2.39
C CYS A 116 7.76 5.26 3.30
N ARG A 117 8.75 4.61 3.90
CA ARG A 117 9.66 5.22 4.84
C ARG A 117 11.09 4.81 4.54
N LYS A 118 11.97 5.81 4.50
CA LYS A 118 13.41 5.63 4.55
C LYS A 118 13.91 6.03 5.93
N ASN A 119 14.57 5.10 6.62
CA ASN A 119 15.10 5.33 7.96
C ASN A 119 16.10 6.49 8.00
N LYS A 120 16.89 6.66 6.92
CA LYS A 120 17.85 7.77 6.77
C LYS A 120 17.31 8.95 5.97
N GLY A 121 16.08 8.89 5.47
CA GLY A 121 15.54 9.85 4.51
C GLY A 121 14.15 10.34 4.89
N ARG A 122 13.27 10.43 3.89
CA ARG A 122 11.89 10.91 4.08
C ARG A 122 10.88 9.77 4.23
N THR A 123 9.73 10.15 4.77
CA THR A 123 8.51 9.38 4.84
C THR A 123 7.51 9.99 3.87
N PHE A 124 7.11 9.21 2.87
CA PHE A 124 5.96 9.51 2.02
C PHE A 124 4.78 8.70 2.55
N HIS A 125 3.80 9.39 3.14
CA HIS A 125 2.66 8.73 3.75
C HIS A 125 1.39 9.52 3.48
N LEU A 126 0.52 8.95 2.64
CA LEU A 126 -0.71 9.61 2.24
C LEU A 126 -1.87 8.63 2.12
N THR A 127 -3.08 9.16 2.23
CA THR A 127 -4.33 8.46 1.92
C THR A 127 -5.00 9.16 0.75
N THR A 128 -5.78 8.43 -0.04
CA THR A 128 -6.66 9.06 -1.04
C THR A 128 -7.74 9.86 -0.34
N ALA A 129 -8.04 11.05 -0.87
CA ALA A 129 -9.11 11.89 -0.34
C ALA A 129 -10.48 11.23 -0.49
N GLY A 130 -11.39 11.46 0.45
CA GLY A 130 -12.79 10.97 0.40
C GLY A 130 -13.66 11.74 -0.60
N ASN A 131 -13.15 12.02 -1.80
CA ASN A 131 -13.83 12.78 -2.84
C ASN A 131 -13.65 12.09 -4.21
N SER A 132 -14.29 12.64 -5.25
CA SER A 132 -14.21 12.07 -6.61
C SER A 132 -12.79 12.04 -7.19
N SER A 133 -11.92 12.95 -6.77
CA SER A 133 -10.51 12.96 -7.19
C SER A 133 -9.73 11.82 -6.54
N GLY A 134 -10.00 11.50 -5.27
CA GLY A 134 -9.44 10.33 -4.60
C GLY A 134 -9.97 9.01 -5.16
N GLU A 135 -11.27 8.92 -5.46
CA GLU A 135 -11.85 7.74 -6.13
C GLU A 135 -11.19 7.49 -7.49
N ALA A 136 -10.87 8.53 -8.26
CA ALA A 136 -10.13 8.37 -9.52
C ALA A 136 -8.74 7.72 -9.31
N VAL A 137 -8.08 7.98 -8.17
CA VAL A 137 -6.84 7.30 -7.78
C VAL A 137 -7.09 5.83 -7.47
N VAL A 138 -8.16 5.51 -6.74
CA VAL A 138 -8.51 4.13 -6.44
C VAL A 138 -8.84 3.35 -7.71
N GLN A 139 -9.62 3.91 -8.63
CA GLN A 139 -9.91 3.30 -9.94
C GLN A 139 -8.65 3.05 -10.76
N TYR A 140 -7.71 4.00 -10.74
CA TYR A 140 -6.44 3.84 -11.41
C TYR A 140 -5.63 2.69 -10.75
N PHE A 141 -5.33 2.72 -9.47
CA PHE A 141 -4.52 1.64 -8.87
C PHE A 141 -5.24 0.29 -8.78
N SER A 142 -6.56 0.25 -8.92
CA SER A 142 -7.35 -0.98 -9.04
C SER A 142 -7.65 -1.41 -10.48
N GLY A 143 -6.95 -0.88 -11.49
CA GLY A 143 -7.07 -1.36 -12.88
C GLY A 143 -8.45 -1.16 -13.54
N GLN A 144 -9.27 -0.23 -13.05
CA GLN A 144 -10.57 0.09 -13.64
C GLN A 144 -10.47 1.09 -14.79
N THR A 145 -9.43 1.92 -14.79
CA THR A 145 -9.15 2.90 -15.85
C THR A 145 -7.65 2.97 -16.12
N ASP A 146 -7.25 3.32 -17.34
CA ASP A 146 -5.86 3.68 -17.69
C ASP A 146 -5.60 5.19 -17.65
N ALA A 147 -6.63 6.00 -17.38
CA ALA A 147 -6.49 7.44 -17.26
C ALA A 147 -5.72 7.81 -15.99
N ASN A 148 -4.61 8.51 -16.14
CA ASN A 148 -3.82 9.01 -15.02
C ASN A 148 -4.61 10.09 -14.26
N PRO A 149 -4.93 9.92 -12.97
CA PRO A 149 -5.70 10.88 -12.20
C PRO A 149 -4.86 12.11 -11.86
N LYS A 150 -5.52 13.25 -11.61
CA LYS A 150 -4.85 14.49 -11.14
C LYS A 150 -4.23 14.27 -9.76
N ALA A 151 -3.05 14.85 -9.53
CA ALA A 151 -2.33 14.74 -8.27
C ALA A 151 -2.96 15.61 -7.16
N CYS A 152 -2.93 16.93 -7.29
CA CYS A 152 -3.44 17.83 -6.26
C CYS A 152 -4.95 17.64 -6.02
N GLY A 153 -5.36 17.64 -4.74
CA GLY A 153 -6.76 17.48 -4.32
C GLY A 153 -7.26 16.03 -4.28
N SER A 154 -6.43 15.06 -4.70
CA SER A 154 -6.78 13.63 -4.71
C SER A 154 -6.27 12.84 -3.50
N PHE A 155 -5.47 13.45 -2.63
CA PHE A 155 -4.89 12.81 -1.46
C PHE A 155 -4.80 13.76 -0.25
N VAL A 156 -4.65 13.15 0.93
CA VAL A 156 -4.37 13.81 2.21
C VAL A 156 -3.04 13.28 2.73
N ARG A 157 -2.17 14.19 3.19
CA ARG A 157 -0.89 13.83 3.82
C ARG A 157 -1.13 13.36 5.24
N MET A 158 -0.49 12.26 5.63
CA MET A 158 -0.54 11.74 6.99
C MET A 158 0.40 12.54 7.90
N ASN A 159 0.18 12.48 9.20
CA ASN A 159 0.89 13.32 10.18
C ASN A 159 2.41 13.09 10.22
N ASP A 160 2.86 11.90 9.84
CA ASP A 160 4.27 11.51 9.77
C ASP A 160 4.89 11.70 8.38
N ASP A 161 4.14 12.21 7.40
CA ASP A 161 4.66 12.55 6.08
C ASP A 161 5.55 13.80 6.16
N ASN A 162 6.81 13.63 5.76
CA ASN A 162 7.75 14.74 5.57
C ASN A 162 8.29 14.78 4.12
N SER A 163 7.60 14.12 3.19
CA SER A 163 8.01 14.05 1.79
C SER A 163 7.84 15.39 1.07
N LYS A 164 8.82 15.71 0.22
CA LYS A 164 8.72 16.86 -0.70
C LYS A 164 7.84 16.52 -1.89
N LEU A 165 7.81 15.26 -2.29
CA LEU A 165 6.96 14.71 -3.32
C LEU A 165 5.49 15.02 -3.04
N ALA A 166 4.99 14.71 -1.84
CA ALA A 166 3.60 15.01 -1.50
C ALA A 166 3.34 16.53 -1.37
N ALA A 167 4.33 17.31 -0.93
CA ALA A 167 4.22 18.76 -0.84
C ALA A 167 4.12 19.45 -2.22
N ASP A 168 4.79 18.90 -3.23
CA ASP A 168 4.93 19.49 -4.57
C ASP A 168 3.99 18.85 -5.63
N CYS A 169 2.74 18.54 -5.27
CA CYS A 169 1.80 17.87 -6.19
C CYS A 169 1.61 18.59 -7.55
N ASN A 170 1.76 19.93 -7.58
CA ASN A 170 1.67 20.75 -8.79
C ASN A 170 2.87 20.58 -9.73
N GLN A 171 3.98 20.02 -9.24
CA GLN A 171 5.20 19.74 -10.01
C GLN A 171 5.31 18.26 -10.40
N TRP A 172 4.31 17.43 -10.10
CA TRP A 172 4.29 16.05 -10.55
C TRP A 172 4.29 15.99 -12.08
N GLY A 173 4.80 14.89 -12.65
CA GLY A 173 4.73 14.63 -14.09
C GLY A 173 3.30 14.79 -14.60
N ASP A 174 3.09 15.71 -15.55
CA ASP A 174 1.78 16.13 -16.07
C ASP A 174 0.72 16.48 -15.00
N LYS A 175 1.15 16.80 -13.76
CA LYS A 175 0.29 17.01 -12.59
C LYS A 175 -0.60 15.80 -12.27
N GLN A 176 -0.10 14.60 -12.55
CA GLN A 176 -0.86 13.36 -12.50
C GLN A 176 -0.11 12.24 -11.75
N TRP A 177 -0.86 11.27 -11.25
CA TRP A 177 -0.30 10.02 -10.71
C TRP A 177 0.26 9.13 -11.82
N GLY A 178 1.27 8.32 -11.49
CA GLY A 178 1.77 7.26 -12.35
C GLY A 178 2.54 7.70 -13.61
N TYR A 179 2.62 8.98 -13.95
CA TYR A 179 3.30 9.43 -15.17
C TYR A 179 4.81 9.12 -15.20
N PRO A 180 5.39 8.63 -16.32
CA PRO A 180 4.75 8.24 -17.58
C PRO A 180 4.35 6.75 -17.64
N PHE A 181 4.42 6.03 -16.52
CA PHE A 181 4.22 4.59 -16.47
C PHE A 181 2.73 4.23 -16.65
N LYS A 182 2.48 3.30 -17.57
CA LYS A 182 1.15 2.71 -17.85
C LYS A 182 1.24 1.18 -17.74
N GLY A 183 0.10 0.53 -17.58
CA GLY A 183 0.00 -0.93 -17.53
C GLY A 183 -0.10 -1.51 -16.13
N LYS A 184 0.32 -2.76 -15.96
CA LYS A 184 -0.03 -3.59 -14.80
C LYS A 184 0.78 -3.34 -13.53
N ARG A 185 1.89 -2.62 -13.63
CA ARG A 185 2.89 -2.44 -12.55
C ARG A 185 2.86 -1.04 -11.93
N ARG A 186 1.66 -0.47 -11.74
CA ARG A 186 1.48 0.92 -11.29
C ARG A 186 2.07 1.19 -9.91
N ASN A 187 2.09 0.19 -9.02
CA ASN A 187 2.68 0.29 -7.68
C ASN A 187 4.21 0.46 -7.68
N LEU A 188 4.91 0.16 -8.80
CA LEU A 188 6.34 0.44 -8.93
C LEU A 188 6.64 1.93 -9.08
N PHE A 189 5.67 2.71 -9.58
CA PHE A 189 5.81 4.13 -9.90
C PHE A 189 4.52 4.85 -9.54
N VAL A 190 4.42 5.28 -8.28
CA VAL A 190 3.19 5.94 -7.79
C VAL A 190 3.19 7.43 -8.17
N ALA A 191 4.32 8.11 -7.99
CA ALA A 191 4.42 9.56 -8.14
C ALA A 191 5.84 10.02 -8.45
N ARG A 192 5.98 11.14 -9.18
CA ARG A 192 7.28 11.70 -9.55
C ARG A 192 7.19 13.20 -9.82
N VAL A 193 8.12 13.97 -9.24
CA VAL A 193 8.54 15.29 -9.71
C VAL A 193 9.79 15.12 -10.57
N HIS A 194 9.77 15.66 -11.79
CA HIS A 194 10.85 15.47 -12.74
C HIS A 194 12.20 15.97 -12.18
N GLY A 195 13.23 15.12 -12.25
CA GLY A 195 14.59 15.45 -11.79
C GLY A 195 14.78 15.59 -10.28
N LYS A 196 13.72 15.48 -9.46
CA LYS A 196 13.79 15.77 -8.02
C LYS A 196 13.40 14.59 -7.15
N TYR A 197 12.11 14.24 -7.15
CA TYR A 197 11.46 13.47 -6.08
C TYR A 197 10.64 12.36 -6.72
N ARG A 198 10.62 11.15 -6.16
CA ARG A 198 9.80 10.07 -6.73
C ARG A 198 9.49 8.98 -5.71
N TRP A 199 8.34 8.34 -5.87
CA TRP A 199 8.10 6.99 -5.37
C TRP A 199 8.49 6.02 -6.47
N PHE A 200 9.50 5.21 -6.21
CA PHE A 200 10.05 4.30 -7.19
C PHE A 200 10.58 3.02 -6.56
N LEU A 201 10.16 1.88 -7.11
CA LEU A 201 10.63 0.54 -6.78
C LEU A 201 11.13 -0.13 -8.07
N LYS A 202 12.44 -0.37 -8.21
CA LYS A 202 13.00 -1.11 -9.36
C LYS A 202 14.35 -1.77 -9.04
N GLY A 203 14.35 -3.07 -8.77
CA GLY A 203 15.50 -4.00 -8.82
C GLY A 203 16.90 -3.49 -8.41
N SER A 204 17.97 -4.02 -8.98
CA SER A 204 19.36 -3.72 -8.60
C SER A 204 19.84 -2.25 -8.81
N SER A 205 18.94 -1.26 -8.92
CA SER A 205 19.01 0.18 -8.56
C SER A 205 17.86 0.95 -9.27
N ARG A 206 17.34 2.12 -8.85
CA ARG A 206 17.36 2.89 -7.59
C ARG A 206 15.95 2.79 -6.98
N TRP A 207 15.79 2.61 -5.67
CA TRP A 207 14.46 2.57 -5.02
C TRP A 207 14.30 3.83 -4.19
N GLU A 208 13.81 4.87 -4.82
CA GLU A 208 13.68 6.17 -4.17
C GLU A 208 12.26 6.28 -3.62
N CYS A 209 12.18 6.51 -2.33
CA CYS A 209 10.98 6.94 -1.65
C CYS A 209 11.24 8.37 -1.24
N ASP A 210 11.13 9.16 -2.28
CA ASP A 210 11.37 10.57 -2.39
C ASP A 210 12.75 11.06 -1.92
N ASP A 211 13.78 10.92 -2.77
CA ASP A 211 15.04 11.69 -2.72
C ASP A 211 15.36 12.26 -4.12
N LEU A 212 15.79 13.52 -4.26
CA LEU A 212 17.19 13.89 -4.48
C LEU A 212 17.50 15.32 -3.97
N ILE A 213 18.75 15.58 -3.59
CA ILE A 213 19.30 16.90 -3.19
C ILE A 213 20.53 17.18 -4.07
N ASN A 214 20.78 18.41 -4.58
CA ASN A 214 21.99 18.83 -5.35
C ASN A 214 22.16 20.38 -5.29
N ASN A 215 23.32 21.07 -5.38
CA ASN A 215 24.68 20.78 -5.90
C ASN A 215 25.70 20.16 -4.90
N ASP A 216 25.28 19.91 -3.66
CA ASP A 216 26.04 19.27 -2.56
C ASP A 216 25.40 17.92 -2.14
N THR A 217 25.14 17.02 -3.09
CA THR A 217 24.19 15.87 -2.96
C THR A 217 24.28 15.00 -1.69
N GLU A 218 23.19 14.92 -0.92
CA GLU A 218 22.86 13.76 -0.08
C GLU A 218 21.79 12.89 -0.78
N HIS A 219 22.21 11.70 -1.23
CA HIS A 219 21.31 10.61 -1.61
C HIS A 219 21.29 9.63 -0.45
N PHE A 220 20.14 9.44 0.19
CA PHE A 220 20.04 8.45 1.25
C PHE A 220 20.03 7.07 0.58
N GLY A 221 21.09 6.29 0.74
CA GLY A 221 21.08 4.89 0.31
C GLY A 221 19.96 4.11 1.02
N LEU A 222 19.57 2.97 0.44
CA LEU A 222 18.67 2.05 1.14
C LEU A 222 19.31 1.57 2.45
N SER A 223 18.50 1.49 3.49
CA SER A 223 18.87 0.94 4.79
C SER A 223 17.95 -0.23 5.13
N THR A 224 18.48 -1.21 5.87
CA THR A 224 17.65 -2.29 6.41
C THR A 224 16.49 -1.69 7.22
N GLY A 225 15.28 -2.18 6.95
CA GLY A 225 14.03 -1.69 7.52
C GLY A 225 13.33 -0.59 6.73
N ASP A 226 13.94 -0.04 5.68
CA ASP A 226 13.22 0.82 4.73
C ASP A 226 12.07 0.02 4.10
N PHE A 227 10.92 0.65 3.84
CA PHE A 227 9.78 -0.08 3.29
C PHE A 227 8.90 0.75 2.37
N TRP A 228 8.16 0.03 1.52
CA TRP A 228 7.07 0.52 0.69
C TRP A 228 5.86 -0.36 0.93
N ARG A 229 4.77 0.25 1.36
CA ARG A 229 3.52 -0.43 1.67
C ARG A 229 2.35 0.26 1.01
N VAL A 230 1.41 -0.54 0.55
CA VAL A 230 0.12 -0.08 0.05
C VAL A 230 -0.97 -0.79 0.84
N PHE A 231 -1.96 -0.02 1.28
CA PHE A 231 -3.12 -0.51 2.00
C PHE A 231 -4.40 -0.09 1.30
N VAL A 232 -5.47 -0.86 1.54
CA VAL A 232 -6.84 -0.55 1.10
C VAL A 232 -7.77 -0.45 2.30
N ARG A 233 -8.80 0.38 2.19
CA ARG A 233 -9.93 0.46 3.11
C ARG A 233 -11.21 0.69 2.32
#